data_AF-G7M3B2-F1
#
_entry.id   AF-G7M3B2-F1
#
_cell.length_a   1.000
_cell.length_b   1.000
_cell.length_c   1.000
_cell.angle_alpha   90.00
_cell.angle_beta   90.00
_cell.angle_gamma   90.00
#
_symmetry.space_group_name_H-M   'P 1'
#
loop_
_entity.id
_entity.type
_entity.pdbx_description
1 polymer ?
#
loop_
_entity_poly.entity_id
_entity_poly.type
_entity_poly.pdbx_seq_one_letter_code
_entity_poly.pdbx_strand_id
1 'polypeptide(L)'
;MSNCGCVTSKGNNAVSPAVANTYGQNYRGNNNNRFTNHNHEFLASTNYEKDDDCNIHNHRIAGMTGPAIRNGVTHVHKIEEITDTFCDHIHKICDTTGPAIYISNNKHVHLIKGVTSCCDGHDHDYYFTTLIEDPTNVPNTGKC
;
A
#
# COMPACT_ATOMS: atom_id res chain seq x y z
N MET A 1 1.12 8.98 -26.56
CA MET A 1 1.02 8.78 -25.10
C MET A 1 -0.31 9.34 -24.66
N SER A 2 -1.28 8.47 -24.50
CA SER A 2 -2.61 8.75 -23.93
C SER A 2 -2.45 9.39 -22.55
N ASN A 3 -3.29 10.38 -22.25
CA ASN A 3 -3.16 11.19 -21.03
C ASN A 3 -3.65 10.39 -19.82
N CYS A 4 -2.79 9.52 -19.29
CA CYS A 4 -3.05 8.70 -18.10
C CYS A 4 -3.04 9.59 -16.84
N GLY A 5 -4.20 10.14 -16.51
CA GLY A 5 -4.42 10.92 -15.30
C GLY A 5 -4.72 10.01 -14.11
N CYS A 6 -4.30 10.40 -12.90
CA CYS A 6 -4.73 9.73 -11.68
C CYS A 6 -6.25 9.75 -11.57
N VAL A 7 -6.85 8.58 -11.37
CA VAL A 7 -8.24 8.46 -10.96
C VAL A 7 -8.21 8.07 -9.49
N THR A 8 -8.73 8.92 -8.60
CA THR A 8 -8.82 8.56 -7.18
C THR A 8 -9.75 7.36 -7.04
N SER A 9 -9.24 6.26 -6.51
CA SER A 9 -10.02 5.04 -6.28
C SER A 9 -11.21 5.34 -5.35
N LYS A 10 -12.28 4.55 -5.50
CA LYS A 10 -13.45 4.60 -4.62
C LYS A 10 -13.07 4.09 -3.23
N GLY A 11 -12.46 4.96 -2.43
CA GLY A 11 -12.25 4.88 -0.98
C GLY A 11 -11.74 3.54 -0.45
N ASN A 12 -10.53 3.54 0.11
CA ASN A 12 -10.08 2.56 1.10
C ASN A 12 -10.85 2.73 2.43
N ASN A 13 -12.18 2.72 2.36
CA ASN A 13 -13.08 2.74 3.51
C ASN A 13 -12.92 1.42 4.25
N ALA A 14 -12.21 1.53 5.38
CA ALA A 14 -12.26 0.69 6.57
C ALA A 14 -12.77 -0.74 6.32
N VAL A 15 -11.84 -1.64 6.00
CA VAL A 15 -12.06 -3.03 6.39
C VAL A 15 -12.11 -3.03 7.92
N SER A 16 -13.25 -3.45 8.46
CA SER A 16 -13.47 -3.63 9.90
C SER A 16 -12.29 -4.33 10.56
N PRO A 17 -11.87 -3.94 11.78
CA PRO A 17 -10.76 -4.57 12.48
C PRO A 17 -11.17 -5.97 12.93
N ALA A 18 -11.11 -6.95 12.02
CA ALA A 18 -11.13 -8.34 12.40
C ALA A 18 -9.78 -8.65 13.06
N VAL A 19 -9.82 -8.73 14.38
CA VAL A 19 -8.76 -9.15 15.30
C VAL A 19 -7.66 -8.11 15.52
N ALA A 20 -8.02 -7.02 16.19
CA ALA A 20 -7.09 -6.38 17.11
C ALA A 20 -6.73 -7.41 18.20
N ASN A 21 -5.63 -8.13 17.99
CA ASN A 21 -5.14 -9.07 18.97
C ASN A 21 -4.72 -8.25 20.20
N THR A 22 -5.51 -8.35 21.27
CA THR A 22 -5.27 -7.75 22.57
C THR A 22 -3.99 -8.30 23.19
N TYR A 23 -2.84 -7.79 22.74
CA TYR A 23 -1.61 -7.79 23.53
C TYR A 23 -1.57 -6.48 24.31
N GLY A 24 -2.33 -6.44 25.40
CA GLY A 24 -2.14 -5.43 26.42
C GLY A 24 -0.84 -5.75 27.16
N GLN A 25 0.19 -4.90 27.02
CA GLN A 25 1.20 -4.67 28.05
C GLN A 25 1.75 -3.23 27.93
N ASN A 26 1.29 -2.39 28.86
CA ASN A 26 2.07 -1.42 29.64
C ASN A 26 3.33 -0.81 29.00
N TYR A 27 3.19 0.33 28.31
CA TYR A 27 4.28 1.30 28.18
C TYR A 27 4.01 2.51 29.08
N ARG A 28 4.52 2.42 30.31
CA ARG A 28 4.69 3.58 31.19
C ARG A 28 5.91 4.38 30.73
N GLY A 29 5.65 5.63 30.31
CA GLY A 29 6.63 6.70 30.20
C GLY A 29 7.37 6.75 28.86
N ASN A 30 7.01 7.65 27.96
CA ASN A 30 7.47 9.04 27.95
C ASN A 30 6.85 9.75 26.74
N ASN A 31 6.44 11.00 26.91
CA ASN A 31 5.84 11.83 25.87
C ASN A 31 6.74 11.88 24.63
N ASN A 32 6.22 11.47 23.46
CA ASN A 32 6.48 12.08 22.15
C ASN A 32 5.60 11.39 21.10
N ASN A 33 4.78 12.16 20.38
CA ASN A 33 4.08 11.78 19.13
C ASN A 33 5.09 11.32 18.06
N ARG A 34 5.69 10.14 18.21
CA ARG A 34 6.51 9.51 17.19
C ARG A 34 5.64 8.61 16.34
N PHE A 35 4.80 9.21 15.50
CA PHE A 35 4.71 8.66 14.15
C PHE A 35 6.08 8.98 13.56
N THR A 36 6.97 7.99 13.52
CA THR A 36 8.19 8.11 12.74
C THR A 36 7.75 8.54 11.34
N ASN A 37 8.40 9.56 10.78
CA ASN A 37 8.26 9.91 9.37
C ASN A 37 8.85 8.75 8.56
N HIS A 38 8.14 7.63 8.52
CA HIS A 38 8.52 6.40 7.86
C HIS A 38 7.62 6.22 6.65
N ASN A 39 8.10 5.35 5.78
CA ASN A 39 7.43 4.88 4.59
C ASN A 39 7.52 3.37 4.58
N HIS A 40 6.73 2.77 3.69
CA HIS A 40 6.80 1.36 3.43
C HIS A 40 7.10 1.13 1.96
N GLU A 41 7.95 0.17 1.68
CA GLU A 41 8.08 -0.41 0.36
C GLU A 41 6.81 -1.17 0.00
N PHE A 42 6.52 -1.34 -1.29
CA PHE A 42 5.50 -2.25 -1.76
C PHE A 42 5.85 -2.83 -3.12
N LEU A 43 5.39 -4.06 -3.34
CA LEU A 43 5.44 -4.75 -4.62
C LEU A 43 4.05 -5.34 -4.87
N ALA A 44 3.56 -5.23 -6.09
CA ALA A 44 2.25 -5.73 -6.46
C ALA A 44 2.15 -6.13 -7.93
N SER A 45 1.02 -6.73 -8.26
CA SER A 45 0.60 -6.92 -9.63
C SER A 45 -0.88 -6.58 -9.73
N THR A 46 -1.29 -6.10 -10.89
CA THR A 46 -2.70 -5.88 -11.17
C THR A 46 -3.39 -7.21 -11.52
N ASN A 47 -4.72 -7.19 -11.56
CA ASN A 47 -5.50 -8.29 -12.12
C ASN A 47 -5.25 -8.44 -13.62
N TYR A 48 -5.70 -9.57 -14.18
CA TYR A 48 -5.74 -9.74 -15.63
C TYR A 48 -6.97 -9.06 -16.20
N GLU A 49 -6.78 -8.19 -17.19
CA GLU A 49 -7.86 -7.59 -17.97
C GLU A 49 -7.59 -7.72 -19.46
N LYS A 50 -8.66 -7.58 -20.24
CA LYS A 50 -8.64 -7.66 -21.69
C LYS A 50 -8.63 -6.24 -22.28
N ASP A 51 -7.66 -5.95 -23.14
CA ASP A 51 -7.60 -4.69 -23.88
C ASP A 51 -8.49 -4.67 -25.14
N ASP A 52 -8.52 -3.52 -25.81
CA ASP A 52 -9.27 -3.29 -27.05
C ASP A 52 -8.80 -4.20 -28.21
N ASP A 53 -7.54 -4.64 -28.20
CA ASP A 53 -6.94 -5.57 -29.16
C ASP A 53 -7.18 -7.05 -28.80
N CYS A 54 -7.98 -7.29 -27.78
CA CYS A 54 -8.34 -8.60 -27.26
C CYS A 54 -7.19 -9.41 -26.61
N ASN A 55 -6.10 -8.76 -26.23
CA ASN A 55 -5.03 -9.40 -25.45
C ASN A 55 -5.37 -9.33 -23.95
N ILE A 56 -5.17 -10.45 -23.26
CA ILE A 56 -5.32 -10.53 -21.81
C ILE A 56 -3.95 -10.32 -21.18
N HIS A 57 -3.81 -9.33 -20.32
CA HIS A 57 -2.54 -9.05 -19.67
C HIS A 57 -2.71 -8.43 -18.29
N ASN A 58 -1.58 -8.22 -17.61
CA ASN A 58 -1.53 -7.54 -16.33
C ASN A 58 -0.22 -6.74 -16.22
N HIS A 59 -0.13 -5.96 -15.15
CA HIS A 59 0.99 -5.08 -14.88
C HIS A 59 1.65 -5.36 -13.53
N ARG A 60 2.93 -5.00 -13.42
CA ARG A 60 3.73 -5.02 -12.19
C ARG A 60 3.87 -3.62 -11.63
N ILE A 61 3.90 -3.55 -10.31
CA ILE A 61 4.01 -2.30 -9.54
C ILE A 61 5.09 -2.50 -8.48
N ALA A 62 5.97 -1.51 -8.34
CA ALA A 62 6.95 -1.45 -7.27
C ALA A 62 7.12 0.02 -6.85
N GLY A 63 7.21 0.29 -5.55
CA GLY A 63 7.37 1.67 -5.09
C GLY A 63 7.52 1.80 -3.58
N MET A 64 7.50 3.04 -3.12
CA MET A 64 7.49 3.39 -1.70
C MET A 64 6.33 4.31 -1.39
N THR A 65 5.75 4.15 -0.20
CA THR A 65 4.71 5.09 0.25
C THR A 65 5.30 6.46 0.58
N GLY A 66 4.46 7.49 0.52
CA GLY A 66 4.80 8.80 1.05
C GLY A 66 4.88 8.82 2.58
N PRO A 67 5.20 9.99 3.17
CA PRO A 67 5.21 10.18 4.62
C PRO A 67 3.91 9.74 5.32
N ALA A 68 4.04 9.27 6.56
CA ALA A 68 2.89 8.94 7.40
C ALA A 68 1.97 10.16 7.62
N ILE A 69 0.67 9.98 7.37
CA ILE A 69 -0.39 10.97 7.59
C ILE A 69 -1.30 10.46 8.70
N ARG A 70 -1.45 11.23 9.77
CA ARG A 70 -2.27 10.85 10.93
C ARG A 70 -3.72 10.57 10.52
N ASN A 71 -4.25 9.42 10.96
CA ASN A 71 -5.64 9.02 10.73
C ASN A 71 -6.20 8.30 11.97
N GLY A 72 -6.93 9.02 12.81
CA GLY A 72 -7.45 8.50 14.08
C GLY A 72 -6.34 8.09 15.04
N VAL A 73 -6.36 6.82 15.47
CA VAL A 73 -5.37 6.22 16.39
C VAL A 73 -4.16 5.61 15.66
N THR A 74 -4.21 5.53 14.32
CA THR A 74 -3.10 5.05 13.48
C THR A 74 -2.70 6.14 12.48
N HIS A 75 -2.13 5.74 11.33
CA HIS A 75 -1.84 6.60 10.21
C HIS A 75 -2.13 5.88 8.89
N VAL A 76 -2.02 6.61 7.79
CA VAL A 76 -2.12 6.15 6.40
C VAL A 76 -0.99 6.78 5.59
N HIS A 77 -0.77 6.32 4.37
CA HIS A 77 0.20 6.93 3.45
C HIS A 77 -0.43 7.17 2.09
N LYS A 78 0.07 8.17 1.36
CA LYS A 78 -0.25 8.32 -0.07
C LYS A 78 0.72 7.48 -0.91
N ILE A 79 0.25 6.99 -2.04
CA ILE A 79 1.07 6.34 -3.07
C ILE A 79 0.77 7.00 -4.42
N GLU A 80 1.80 7.17 -5.22
CA GLU A 80 1.71 7.57 -6.62
C GLU A 80 2.85 6.90 -7.37
N GLU A 81 2.51 5.95 -8.24
CA GLU A 81 3.51 5.18 -9.01
C GLU A 81 2.99 4.86 -10.41
N ILE A 82 3.88 4.40 -11.27
CA ILE A 82 3.55 3.84 -12.58
C ILE A 82 3.70 2.31 -12.56
N THR A 83 2.99 1.64 -13.45
CA THR A 83 3.24 0.24 -13.75
C THR A 83 4.48 0.06 -14.61
N ASP A 84 4.93 -1.17 -14.74
CA ASP A 84 5.79 -1.57 -15.86
C ASP A 84 5.12 -1.33 -17.21
N THR A 85 5.95 -1.32 -18.27
CA THR A 85 5.46 -1.26 -19.65
C THR A 85 5.16 -2.66 -20.16
N PHE A 86 3.91 -2.87 -20.58
CA PHE A 86 3.47 -4.06 -21.30
C PHE A 86 2.74 -3.61 -22.56
N CYS A 87 2.97 -4.29 -23.70
CA CYS A 87 2.38 -3.95 -25.00
C CYS A 87 2.28 -2.43 -25.27
N ASP A 88 3.41 -1.73 -25.09
CA ASP A 88 3.59 -0.29 -25.35
C ASP A 88 2.74 0.69 -24.51
N HIS A 89 2.13 0.25 -23.41
CA HIS A 89 1.47 1.15 -22.46
C HIS A 89 1.84 0.91 -20.99
N ILE A 90 1.53 1.92 -20.19
CA ILE A 90 1.69 1.97 -18.74
C ILE A 90 0.40 2.52 -18.13
N HIS A 91 0.13 2.19 -16.88
CA HIS A 91 -0.87 2.86 -16.08
C HIS A 91 -0.24 3.54 -14.87
N LYS A 92 -1.02 4.43 -14.23
CA LYS A 92 -0.69 5.03 -12.94
C LYS A 92 -1.55 4.43 -11.84
N ILE A 93 -0.99 4.35 -10.64
CA ILE A 93 -1.74 4.15 -9.40
C ILE A 93 -1.60 5.38 -8.53
N CYS A 94 -2.70 5.86 -7.96
CA CYS A 94 -2.70 7.05 -7.12
C CYS A 94 -3.72 6.84 -5.99
N ASP A 95 -3.25 6.50 -4.80
CA ASP A 95 -4.13 6.04 -3.72
C ASP A 95 -3.66 6.50 -2.33
N THR A 96 -4.52 6.28 -1.33
CA THR A 96 -4.17 6.39 0.08
C THR A 96 -4.38 5.04 0.74
N THR A 97 -3.36 4.54 1.42
CA THR A 97 -3.42 3.24 2.10
C THR A 97 -4.53 3.21 3.16
N GLY A 98 -4.98 2.01 3.51
CA GLY A 98 -5.82 1.80 4.69
C GLY A 98 -5.07 2.06 6.01
N PRO A 99 -5.78 2.10 7.15
CA PRO A 99 -5.16 2.19 8.47
C PRO A 99 -4.10 1.10 8.72
N ALA A 100 -3.19 1.35 9.67
CA ALA A 100 -2.16 0.39 10.04
C ALA A 100 -2.76 -0.94 10.55
N ILE A 101 -2.32 -2.06 9.98
CA ILE A 101 -2.66 -3.42 10.38
C ILE A 101 -1.45 -3.98 11.14
N TYR A 102 -1.55 -4.02 12.46
CA TYR A 102 -0.45 -4.49 13.32
C TYR A 102 -0.28 -6.01 13.24
N ILE A 103 0.96 -6.44 13.13
CA ILE A 103 1.34 -7.86 13.07
C ILE A 103 1.91 -8.31 14.43
N SER A 104 3.13 -7.89 14.77
CA SER A 104 3.80 -8.20 16.04
C SER A 104 4.93 -7.20 16.32
N ASN A 105 5.36 -7.11 17.59
CA ASN A 105 6.48 -6.24 18.00
C ASN A 105 6.36 -4.78 17.51
N ASN A 106 5.13 -4.24 17.53
CA ASN A 106 4.81 -2.90 17.05
C ASN A 106 5.15 -2.64 15.57
N LYS A 107 5.27 -3.69 14.75
CA LYS A 107 5.36 -3.60 13.29
C LYS A 107 3.98 -3.71 12.66
N HIS A 108 3.76 -3.00 11.58
CA HIS A 108 2.51 -3.06 10.80
C HIS A 108 2.78 -3.04 9.30
N VAL A 109 1.71 -3.29 8.57
CA VAL A 109 1.57 -3.08 7.13
C VAL A 109 0.31 -2.26 6.87
N HIS A 110 0.14 -1.77 5.65
CA HIS A 110 -1.11 -1.18 5.21
C HIS A 110 -1.68 -1.94 4.03
N LEU A 111 -3.01 -2.06 3.97
CA LEU A 111 -3.73 -2.58 2.80
C LEU A 111 -3.98 -1.46 1.79
N ILE A 112 -3.87 -1.79 0.51
CA ILE A 112 -4.19 -0.93 -0.61
C ILE A 112 -5.15 -1.69 -1.53
N LYS A 113 -6.28 -1.06 -1.87
CA LYS A 113 -7.11 -1.47 -3.02
C LYS A 113 -7.37 -0.27 -3.90
N GLY A 114 -7.50 -0.51 -5.19
CA GLY A 114 -7.90 0.53 -6.13
C GLY A 114 -7.87 0.04 -7.56
N VAL A 115 -7.91 1.00 -8.46
CA VAL A 115 -7.96 0.77 -9.91
C VAL A 115 -6.92 1.68 -10.54
N THR A 116 -6.20 1.18 -11.53
CA THR A 116 -5.22 1.99 -12.25
C THR A 116 -5.90 3.12 -13.03
N SER A 117 -5.13 4.10 -13.50
CA SER A 117 -5.64 5.07 -14.47
C SER A 117 -6.11 4.35 -15.74
N CYS A 118 -7.24 4.76 -16.33
CA CYS A 118 -7.64 4.26 -17.63
C CYS A 118 -6.68 4.75 -18.72
N CYS A 119 -5.98 3.81 -19.36
CA CYS A 119 -5.01 4.03 -20.41
C CYS A 119 -5.27 3.00 -21.51
N ASP A 120 -5.18 3.43 -22.76
CA ASP A 120 -5.37 2.54 -23.90
C ASP A 120 -6.69 1.74 -23.85
N GLY A 121 -7.78 2.43 -23.51
CA GLY A 121 -9.13 1.88 -23.51
C GLY A 121 -9.53 1.07 -22.28
N HIS A 122 -8.60 0.74 -21.37
CA HIS A 122 -8.89 -0.12 -20.21
C HIS A 122 -8.13 0.31 -18.94
N ASP A 123 -8.44 -0.36 -17.84
CA ASP A 123 -7.85 -0.19 -16.51
C ASP A 123 -7.71 -1.55 -15.81
N HIS A 124 -7.01 -1.58 -14.68
CA HIS A 124 -6.85 -2.79 -13.90
C HIS A 124 -7.11 -2.56 -12.41
N ASP A 125 -7.72 -3.54 -11.77
CA ASP A 125 -7.83 -3.61 -10.31
C ASP A 125 -6.48 -4.00 -9.69
N TYR A 126 -6.18 -3.44 -8.52
CA TYR A 126 -5.08 -3.87 -7.67
C TYR A 126 -5.52 -4.05 -6.21
N TYR A 127 -4.95 -5.06 -5.55
CA TYR A 127 -5.22 -5.38 -4.15
C TYR A 127 -3.98 -5.99 -3.49
N PHE A 128 -3.29 -5.22 -2.66
CA PHE A 128 -2.01 -5.63 -2.07
C PHE A 128 -1.76 -4.95 -0.72
N THR A 129 -0.72 -5.40 -0.02
CA THR A 129 -0.24 -4.73 1.20
C THR A 129 1.13 -4.12 0.97
N THR A 130 1.46 -3.11 1.77
CA THR A 130 2.86 -2.71 1.91
C THR A 130 3.71 -3.85 2.50
N LEU A 131 5.02 -3.73 2.35
CA LEU A 131 5.99 -4.50 3.13
C LEU A 131 6.02 -3.99 4.57
N ILE A 132 6.60 -4.82 5.44
CA ILE A 132 6.62 -4.60 6.89
C ILE A 132 7.43 -3.37 7.28
N GLU A 133 7.02 -2.66 8.34
CA GLU A 133 7.82 -1.59 8.92
C GLU A 133 9.20 -2.10 9.39
N ASP A 134 10.24 -1.35 9.03
CA ASP A 134 11.62 -1.52 9.50
C ASP A 134 12.07 -3.00 9.40
N PRO A 135 12.13 -3.58 8.18
CA PRO A 135 12.46 -4.99 7.99
C PRO A 135 13.89 -5.32 8.50
N THR A 136 14.75 -4.31 8.62
CA THR A 136 16.11 -4.44 9.16
C THR A 136 16.17 -4.70 10.66
N ASN A 137 15.18 -4.24 11.43
CA ASN A 137 15.08 -4.50 12.85
C ASN A 137 14.39 -5.85 13.10
N VAL A 138 15.16 -6.91 12.87
CA VAL A 138 14.76 -8.29 13.11
C VAL A 138 14.62 -8.56 14.62
N PRO A 139 13.69 -9.44 15.05
CA PRO A 139 13.60 -9.83 16.45
C PRO A 139 14.94 -10.33 16.98
N ASN A 140 15.32 -9.86 18.17
CA ASN A 140 16.63 -10.15 18.75
C ASN A 140 16.71 -11.64 19.13
N THR A 141 17.28 -12.48 18.25
CA THR A 141 17.30 -13.93 18.43
C THR A 141 18.39 -14.42 19.39
N GLY A 142 18.91 -13.56 20.27
CA GLY A 142 19.99 -13.91 21.19
C GLY A 142 21.22 -14.45 20.44
N LYS A 143 21.76 -13.68 19.49
CA LYS A 143 23.07 -14.03 18.93
C LYS A 143 24.10 -14.05 20.07
N CYS A 144 24.81 -15.17 20.14
CA CYS A 144 25.88 -15.52 21.07
C CYS A 144 27.06 -14.53 21.05
#